data_AF-S2S987-F1
#
_entry.id   AF-S2S987-F1
#
_cell.length_a   1.000
_cell.length_b   1.000
_cell.length_c   1.000
_cell.angle_alpha   90.00
_cell.angle_beta   90.00
_cell.angle_gamma   90.00
#
_symmetry.space_group_name_H-M   'P 1'
#
loop_
_entity.id
_entity.type
_entity.pdbx_description
1 polymer ?
#
loop_
_entity_poly.entity_id
_entity_poly.type
_entity_poly.pdbx_seq_one_letter_code
_entity_poly.pdbx_strand_id
1 'polypeptide(L)'
;EEIWSVDPKKIVGLTTDASVLMEFRRQRMIAYGLNPDTAYSARDQVNQELKFAEDLYKKIGCMVINTAHRSIEETATLILEHMGLDEFDNTETH
;
A
#
# COMPACT_ATOMS: atom_id res chain seq x y z
N GLU A 1 4.60 -19.32 0.31
CA GLU A 1 3.70 -20.46 0.55
C GLU A 1 2.26 -20.03 0.32
N GLU A 2 1.65 -19.55 1.39
CA GLU A 2 0.20 -19.32 1.52
C GLU A 2 -0.36 -18.25 0.58
N ILE A 3 0.35 -17.17 0.33
CA ILE A 3 -0.06 -16.10 -0.62
C ILE A 3 -0.28 -16.59 -2.05
N TRP A 4 0.38 -17.66 -2.49
CA TRP A 4 0.19 -18.23 -3.83
C TRP A 4 -0.99 -19.21 -3.89
N SER A 5 -1.54 -19.61 -2.74
CA SER A 5 -2.69 -20.51 -2.63
C SER A 5 -4.03 -19.77 -2.53
N VAL A 6 -3.99 -18.45 -2.34
CA VAL A 6 -5.15 -17.58 -2.28
C VAL A 6 -5.49 -17.07 -3.68
N ASP A 7 -6.78 -16.96 -3.99
CA ASP A 7 -7.23 -16.34 -5.26
C ASP A 7 -6.67 -14.92 -5.35
N PRO A 8 -5.87 -14.60 -6.40
CA PRO A 8 -5.30 -13.26 -6.59
C PRO A 8 -6.32 -12.12 -6.56
N LYS A 9 -7.59 -12.40 -6.90
CA LYS A 9 -8.69 -11.43 -6.84
C LYS A 9 -9.08 -11.03 -5.42
N LYS A 10 -8.66 -11.80 -4.41
CA LYS A 10 -8.86 -11.49 -2.99
C LYS A 10 -7.63 -10.85 -2.35
N ILE A 11 -6.55 -10.69 -3.11
CA ILE A 11 -5.32 -10.06 -2.65
C ILE A 11 -5.35 -8.60 -3.10
N VAL A 12 -5.01 -7.69 -2.20
CA VAL A 12 -4.82 -6.28 -2.52
C VAL A 12 -3.43 -5.85 -2.07
N GLY A 13 -2.64 -5.36 -3.01
CA GLY A 13 -1.36 -4.72 -2.75
C GLY A 13 -1.56 -3.26 -2.36
N LEU A 14 -0.93 -2.84 -1.27
CA LEU A 14 -0.87 -1.43 -0.89
C LEU A 14 0.52 -0.89 -1.20
N THR A 15 0.57 0.25 -1.88
CA THR A 15 1.82 0.93 -2.21
C THR A 15 1.76 2.40 -1.79
N THR A 16 2.91 3.05 -1.78
CA THR A 16 3.04 4.47 -1.44
C THR A 16 4.15 5.10 -2.29
N ASP A 17 4.19 6.42 -2.35
CA ASP A 17 5.22 7.14 -3.09
C ASP A 17 6.51 7.23 -2.31
N ALA A 18 7.64 7.09 -3.01
CA ALA A 18 8.98 7.15 -2.42
C ALA A 18 9.19 8.44 -1.60
N SER A 19 8.67 9.56 -2.11
CA SER A 19 8.74 10.86 -1.44
C SER A 19 8.01 10.87 -0.10
N VAL A 20 6.81 10.30 -0.06
CA VAL A 20 5.97 10.22 1.16
C VAL A 20 6.60 9.29 2.18
N LEU A 21 7.06 8.10 1.75
CA LEU A 21 7.74 7.15 2.62
C LEU A 21 9.02 7.74 3.25
N MET A 22 9.81 8.46 2.44
CA MET A 22 11.02 9.15 2.91
C MET A 22 10.70 10.24 3.92
N GLU A 23 9.61 10.99 3.73
CA GLU A 23 9.17 12.00 4.68
C GLU A 23 8.78 11.38 6.03
N PHE A 24 7.99 10.31 6.02
CA PHE A 24 7.65 9.57 7.25
C PHE A 24 8.87 8.96 7.94
N ARG A 25 9.80 8.37 7.19
CA ARG A 25 11.07 7.85 7.74
C ARG A 25 11.90 8.97 8.37
N ARG A 26 11.99 10.12 7.72
CA ARG A 26 12.69 11.30 8.26
C ARG A 26 12.05 11.81 9.54
N GLN A 27 10.72 11.94 9.57
CA GLN A 27 9.98 12.35 10.76
C GLN A 27 10.21 11.39 11.94
N ARG A 28 10.19 10.08 11.68
CA ARG A 28 10.51 9.05 12.69
C ARG A 28 11.94 9.15 13.20
N MET A 29 12.93 9.33 12.32
CA MET A 29 14.33 9.51 12.73
C MET A 29 14.51 10.73 13.63
N ILE A 30 13.86 11.86 13.29
CA ILE A 30 13.86 13.07 14.11
C ILE A 30 13.22 12.80 15.48
N ALA A 31 12.07 12.12 15.52
CA ALA A 31 11.39 11.75 16.76
C ALA A 31 12.25 10.84 17.66
N TYR A 32 13.15 10.04 17.07
CA TYR A 32 14.10 9.19 17.79
C TYR A 32 15.45 9.86 18.09
N GLY A 33 15.66 11.12 17.69
CA GLY A 33 16.93 11.84 17.89
C GLY A 33 18.09 11.34 17.04
N LEU A 34 17.81 10.67 15.91
CA LEU A 34 18.80 10.13 14.98
C LEU A 34 19.11 11.14 13.86
N ASN A 35 20.36 11.13 13.37
CA ASN A 35 20.85 12.10 12.40
C ASN A 35 20.30 11.80 10.98
N PRO A 36 19.56 12.74 10.34
CA PRO A 36 18.89 12.50 9.05
C PRO A 36 19.82 12.54 7.82
N ASP A 37 21.13 12.78 8.00
CA ASP A 37 22.08 13.00 6.90
C ASP A 37 22.43 11.74 6.07
N THR A 38 21.97 10.55 6.49
CA THR A 38 22.05 9.30 5.70
C THR A 38 21.01 9.21 4.56
N ALA A 39 20.31 10.32 4.29
CA ALA A 39 19.15 10.39 3.40
C ALA A 39 19.41 9.92 1.95
N TYR A 40 20.66 9.96 1.45
CA TYR A 40 20.95 9.50 0.09
C TYR A 40 20.91 7.97 -0.01
N SER A 41 21.57 7.26 0.91
CA SER A 41 21.50 5.79 1.00
C SER A 41 20.08 5.31 1.32
N ALA A 42 19.31 6.10 2.07
CA ALA A 42 17.93 5.78 2.37
C ALA A 42 17.00 5.89 1.14
N ARG A 43 17.26 6.80 0.20
CA ARG A 43 16.46 6.94 -1.03
C ARG A 43 16.61 5.74 -1.97
N ASP A 44 17.83 5.29 -2.22
CA ASP A 44 18.07 4.11 -3.05
C ASP A 44 17.46 2.84 -2.46
N GLN A 45 17.55 2.68 -1.13
CA GLN A 45 16.88 1.57 -0.43
C GLN A 45 15.36 1.64 -0.55
N VAL A 46 14.76 2.81 -0.35
CA VAL A 46 13.30 2.99 -0.51
C VAL A 46 12.86 2.66 -1.93
N ASN A 47 13.60 3.11 -2.94
CA ASN A 47 13.28 2.80 -4.32
C ASN A 47 13.41 1.29 -4.62
N GLN A 48 14.40 0.61 -4.04
CA GLN A 48 14.52 -0.85 -4.16
C GLN A 48 13.36 -1.59 -3.46
N GLU A 49 12.94 -1.15 -2.28
CA GLU A 49 11.79 -1.72 -1.57
C GLU A 49 10.51 -1.57 -2.39
N LEU A 50 10.25 -0.38 -2.92
CA LEU A 50 9.07 -0.10 -3.76
C LEU A 50 9.10 -0.93 -5.04
N LYS A 51 10.27 -1.03 -5.69
CA LYS A 51 10.43 -1.85 -6.89
C LYS A 51 10.18 -3.32 -6.61
N PHE A 52 10.72 -3.85 -5.52
CA PHE A 52 10.47 -5.22 -5.11
C PHE A 52 8.98 -5.48 -4.85
N ALA A 53 8.28 -4.56 -4.20
CA ALA A 53 6.84 -4.65 -3.98
C ALA A 53 6.06 -4.62 -5.31
N GLU A 54 6.43 -3.72 -6.24
CA GLU A 54 5.81 -3.64 -7.56
C GLU A 54 6.00 -4.94 -8.37
N ASP A 55 7.22 -5.48 -8.39
CA ASP A 55 7.51 -6.77 -9.04
C ASP A 55 6.72 -7.92 -8.39
N LEU A 56 6.56 -7.91 -7.07
CA LEU A 56 5.76 -8.91 -6.36
C LEU A 56 4.28 -8.80 -6.73
N TYR A 57 3.71 -7.60 -6.69
CA TYR A 57 2.30 -7.38 -7.05
C TYR A 57 2.02 -7.73 -8.51
N LYS A 58 2.94 -7.41 -9.43
CA LYS A 58 2.87 -7.83 -10.83
C LYS A 58 2.86 -9.34 -11.00
N LYS A 59 3.67 -10.07 -10.21
CA LYS A 59 3.69 -11.54 -10.24
C LYS A 59 2.42 -12.15 -9.67
N ILE A 60 1.84 -11.54 -8.64
CA ILE A 60 0.57 -11.99 -8.06
C ILE A 60 -0.60 -11.68 -9.01
N GLY A 61 -0.55 -10.56 -9.73
CA GLY A 61 -1.65 -10.09 -10.58
C GLY A 61 -2.83 -9.54 -9.79
N CYS A 62 -2.57 -9.04 -8.57
CA CYS A 62 -3.57 -8.45 -7.69
C CYS A 62 -3.83 -6.97 -7.99
N MET A 63 -4.94 -6.44 -7.48
CA MET A 63 -5.15 -4.99 -7.45
C MET A 63 -4.05 -4.32 -6.61
N VAL A 64 -3.55 -3.17 -7.07
CA VAL A 64 -2.60 -2.35 -6.32
C VAL A 64 -3.20 -0.96 -6.09
N ILE A 65 -3.26 -0.54 -4.84
CA ILE A 65 -3.79 0.76 -4.42
C ILE A 65 -2.64 1.61 -3.88
N ASN A 66 -2.43 2.80 -4.45
CA ASN A 66 -1.51 3.79 -3.91
C ASN A 66 -2.22 4.62 -2.81
N THR A 67 -1.69 4.56 -1.59
CA THR A 67 -2.24 5.22 -0.40
C THR A 67 -1.55 6.53 -0.05
N ALA A 68 -0.56 6.98 -0.82
CA ALA A 68 0.27 8.16 -0.51
C ALA A 68 -0.51 9.45 -0.22
N HIS A 69 -1.64 9.63 -0.90
CA HIS A 69 -2.50 10.80 -0.78
C HIS A 69 -3.96 10.44 -0.47
N ARG A 70 -4.21 9.21 0.01
CA ARG A 70 -5.55 8.73 0.34
C ARG A 70 -5.72 8.60 1.84
N SER A 71 -6.92 8.88 2.31
CA SER A 71 -7.32 8.55 3.67
C SER A 71 -7.46 7.04 3.87
N ILE A 72 -7.52 6.60 5.12
CA ILE A 72 -7.74 5.20 5.48
C ILE A 72 -9.14 4.78 5.01
N GLU A 73 -10.13 5.66 5.19
CA GLU A 73 -11.51 5.47 4.79
C GLU A 73 -11.64 5.28 3.28
N GLU A 74 -11.07 6.17 2.47
CA GLU A 74 -11.09 6.02 1.01
C GLU A 74 -10.39 4.75 0.53
N THR A 75 -9.28 4.38 1.19
CA THR A 75 -8.57 3.14 0.86
C THR A 75 -9.43 1.91 1.20
N ALA A 76 -10.12 1.93 2.33
CA ALA A 76 -11.01 0.86 2.74
C ALA A 76 -12.20 0.72 1.78
N THR A 77 -12.83 1.82 1.38
CA THR A 77 -13.91 1.82 0.39
C THR A 77 -13.46 1.19 -0.93
N LEU A 78 -12.31 1.59 -1.47
CA LEU A 78 -11.78 1.01 -2.71
C LEU A 78 -11.52 -0.51 -2.61
N ILE A 79 -11.09 -0.98 -1.44
CA ILE A 79 -10.88 -2.41 -1.19
C ILE A 79 -12.23 -3.14 -1.16
N LEU A 80 -13.22 -2.61 -0.45
CA LEU A 80 -14.56 -3.19 -0.35
C LEU A 80 -15.25 -3.23 -1.72
N GLU A 81 -15.19 -2.13 -2.48
CA GLU A 81 -15.62 -2.04 -3.89
C GLU A 81 -14.99 -3.13 -4.75
N HIS A 82 -13.66 -3.28 -4.65
CA HIS A 82 -12.96 -4.28 -5.44
C HIS A 82 -13.33 -5.72 -5.08
N MET A 83 -13.53 -5.98 -3.79
CA MET A 83 -13.89 -7.31 -3.30
C MET A 83 -15.38 -7.63 -3.49
N GLY A 84 -16.18 -6.68 -3.98
CA GLY A 84 -17.63 -6.82 -4.09
C GLY A 84 -18.30 -6.96 -2.72
N LEU A 85 -17.69 -6.37 -1.69
CA LEU A 85 -18.14 -6.39 -0.30
C LEU A 85 -18.82 -5.08 0.11
N ASP A 86 -19.04 -4.16 -0.83
CA ASP A 86 -19.94 -3.04 -0.58
C ASP A 86 -21.36 -3.57 -0.44
N GLU A 87 -21.75 -3.79 0.80
CA GLU A 87 -23.15 -3.92 1.18
C GLU A 87 -23.84 -2.56 0.99
N PHE A 88 -24.08 -2.17 -0.26
CA PHE A 88 -25.35 -1.52 -0.56
C PHE A 88 -26.39 -2.62 -0.52
N ASP A 89 -27.03 -2.68 0.64
CA ASP A 89 -28.27 -3.39 0.89
C ASP A 89 -29.26 -3.20 -0.27
N ASN A 90 -29.29 -4.16 -1.20
CA ASN A 90 -30.37 -4.31 -2.19
C ASN A 90 -31.56 -5.03 -1.52
N THR A 91 -31.95 -4.63 -0.31
CA THR A 91 -33.21 -5.05 0.32
C THR A 91 -34.21 -3.91 0.50
N GLU A 92 -34.44 -3.13 -0.55
CA GLU A 92 -35.74 -2.45 -0.73
C GLU A 92 -36.27 -2.73 -2.14
N THR A 93 -36.72 -3.97 -2.35
CA THR A 93 -37.77 -4.26 -3.32
C THR A 93 -38.77 -5.18 -2.65
N HIS A 94 -39.76 -4.60 -1.97
CA HIS A 94 -41.13 -5.09 -1.90
C HIS A 94 -42.09 -3.98 -1.46
#